data_AF-A0AAD9HJB6-F1
#
_entry.id   AF-A0AAD9HJB6-F1
#
_cell.length_a   1.000
_cell.length_b   1.000
_cell.length_c   1.000
_cell.angle_alpha   90.00
_cell.angle_beta   90.00
_cell.angle_gamma   90.00
#
_symmetry.space_group_name_H-M   'P 1'
#
loop_
_entity.id
_entity.type
_entity.pdbx_description
1 polymer ?
#
loop_
_entity_poly.entity_id
_entity_poly.type
_entity_poly.pdbx_seq_one_letter_code
_entity_poly.pdbx_strand_id
1 'polypeptide(L)'
;MRGLRAPISLLRGANGILSAARSQAQAPLAARLIAASNANTLAPTETTTAASLLAARPFSHSALLQKEKKKNKPSPTYDSAEVVSRTSHTVDDADHDDLPGSKHPKPDPADPLNFADVASRLASLAAHHTEVLKLLQSGDRFSPDAIGALAVQPSRKDPTTYPLRELAEIVPRPGGRTVSLLLHEKDYAKPVMAAVQASPDFNQQPQRDPDNELELVLKVEATNKDAVVRRAKDAAQAWREKMRAVTERRKKTHAKWQKDKAIVPDLKRRADKELQKLQDKEMKVVDAAEQQAVKKIQG
;
A
#
# COMPACT_ATOMS: atom_id res chain seq x y z
N MET A 1 24.84 14.14 -68.82
CA MET A 1 24.22 15.33 -68.18
C MET A 1 22.71 15.33 -68.40
N ARG A 2 21.94 15.14 -67.34
CA ARG A 2 20.51 15.47 -67.13
C ARG A 2 20.37 15.59 -65.60
N GLY A 3 19.72 16.55 -64.95
CA GLY A 3 19.01 17.73 -65.43
C GLY A 3 17.52 17.66 -65.14
N LEU A 4 17.06 18.24 -64.01
CA LEU A 4 15.78 18.97 -63.82
C LEU A 4 15.49 19.30 -62.33
N ARG A 5 15.07 20.56 -62.10
CA ARG A 5 14.11 21.08 -61.09
C ARG A 5 14.06 20.52 -59.65
N ALA A 6 14.34 21.41 -58.69
CA ALA A 6 13.52 21.51 -57.46
C ALA A 6 12.14 22.11 -57.77
N PRO A 7 11.15 22.01 -56.85
CA PRO A 7 10.43 23.24 -56.49
C PRO A 7 9.93 23.36 -55.03
N ILE A 8 9.75 24.62 -54.62
CA ILE A 8 8.80 25.16 -53.62
C ILE A 8 9.04 24.91 -52.12
N SER A 9 9.06 26.03 -51.38
CA SER A 9 8.80 26.12 -49.94
C SER A 9 7.80 27.25 -49.69
N LEU A 10 6.60 26.95 -49.18
CA LEU A 10 5.61 27.91 -48.64
C LEU A 10 4.84 27.19 -47.53
N LEU A 11 4.81 27.62 -46.26
CA LEU A 11 4.24 28.84 -45.65
C LEU A 11 2.70 28.92 -45.61
N ARG A 12 2.14 28.62 -44.42
CA ARG A 12 0.87 29.05 -43.76
C ARG A 12 0.54 27.98 -42.69
N GLY A 13 0.37 28.22 -41.38
CA GLY A 13 -0.47 29.21 -40.68
C GLY A 13 -1.67 28.47 -40.07
N ALA A 14 -2.25 28.80 -38.90
CA ALA A 14 -1.98 29.86 -37.91
C ALA A 14 -2.57 29.46 -36.52
N ASN A 15 -2.49 30.36 -35.53
CA ASN A 15 -2.96 30.13 -34.15
C ASN A 15 -4.48 30.34 -33.95
N GLY A 16 -5.05 29.68 -32.94
CA GLY A 16 -6.38 29.92 -32.36
C GLY A 16 -6.62 28.89 -31.23
N ILE A 17 -6.74 29.19 -29.93
CA ILE A 17 -7.11 30.41 -29.17
C ILE A 17 -8.61 30.73 -29.18
N LEU A 18 -9.27 30.26 -28.11
CA LEU A 18 -10.51 30.73 -27.48
C LEU A 18 -11.82 30.76 -28.29
N SER A 19 -12.81 30.05 -27.75
CA SER A 19 -14.17 30.58 -27.62
C SER A 19 -14.68 30.28 -26.21
N ALA A 20 -15.36 31.24 -25.59
CA ALA A 20 -15.95 31.11 -24.26
C ALA A 20 -17.39 31.63 -24.31
N ALA A 21 -18.34 30.81 -23.88
CA ALA A 21 -19.75 31.17 -23.74
C ALA A 21 -20.15 31.16 -22.25
N ARG A 22 -20.87 32.19 -21.81
CA ARG A 22 -21.12 32.47 -20.39
C ARG A 22 -22.54 32.98 -20.20
N SER A 23 -23.38 32.18 -19.53
CA SER A 23 -24.65 32.62 -18.92
C SER A 23 -24.81 31.78 -17.64
N GLN A 24 -24.81 32.31 -16.42
CA GLN A 24 -25.61 33.39 -15.79
C GLN A 24 -27.09 33.04 -15.56
N ALA A 25 -27.58 33.52 -14.40
CA ALA A 25 -28.88 33.29 -13.78
C ALA A 25 -29.14 31.83 -13.30
N GLN A 26 -29.80 31.59 -12.17
CA GLN A 26 -30.16 32.48 -11.04
C GLN A 26 -30.47 31.61 -9.81
N ALA A 27 -30.35 32.17 -8.60
CA ALA A 27 -30.91 31.58 -7.37
C ALA A 27 -32.01 32.50 -6.84
N PRO A 28 -33.04 31.95 -6.17
CA PRO A 28 -33.36 32.52 -4.87
C PRO A 28 -33.72 31.50 -3.77
N LEU A 29 -33.68 32.02 -2.54
CA LEU A 29 -34.01 31.42 -1.26
C LEU A 29 -35.50 31.02 -1.13
N ALA A 30 -35.81 30.06 -0.21
CA ALA A 30 -36.55 30.34 1.04
C ALA A 30 -37.57 29.26 1.54
N ALA A 31 -37.25 28.68 2.70
CA ALA A 31 -38.12 28.53 3.89
C ALA A 31 -39.33 27.55 3.95
N ARG A 32 -39.78 27.35 5.22
CA ARG A 32 -40.99 26.65 5.74
C ARG A 32 -40.92 25.09 5.78
N LEU A 33 -41.48 24.41 6.79
CA LEU A 33 -42.04 24.84 8.10
C LEU A 33 -41.98 23.69 9.15
N ILE A 34 -42.35 24.00 10.40
CA ILE A 34 -42.42 23.07 11.54
C ILE A 34 -43.89 22.72 11.85
N ALA A 35 -44.19 21.42 12.00
CA ALA A 35 -45.23 20.85 12.88
C ALA A 35 -44.89 19.35 13.06
N ALA A 36 -44.85 18.71 14.23
CA ALA A 36 -45.61 18.82 15.48
C ALA A 36 -47.03 18.22 15.40
N SER A 37 -47.16 16.98 15.88
CA SER A 37 -48.43 16.30 16.15
C SER A 37 -48.36 15.68 17.54
N ASN A 38 -49.35 15.97 18.38
CA ASN A 38 -49.27 15.72 19.81
C ASN A 38 -49.73 14.31 20.21
N ALA A 39 -49.07 13.81 21.25
CA ALA A 39 -49.61 13.08 22.41
C ALA A 39 -51.01 12.44 22.35
N ASN A 40 -51.11 11.23 22.92
CA ASN A 40 -51.67 11.17 24.28
C ASN A 40 -51.18 9.97 25.09
N THR A 41 -51.35 10.07 26.40
CA THR A 41 -50.89 9.13 27.43
C THR A 41 -52.09 8.55 28.19
N LEU A 42 -51.85 7.50 29.00
CA LEU A 42 -52.68 6.94 30.07
C LEU A 42 -53.59 5.75 29.71
N ALA A 43 -53.80 4.91 30.72
CA ALA A 43 -54.57 3.66 30.77
C ALA A 43 -55.75 3.88 31.78
N PRO A 44 -56.29 2.93 32.59
CA PRO A 44 -56.09 1.47 32.76
C PRO A 44 -57.43 0.69 32.88
N THR A 45 -57.46 -0.44 33.62
CA THR A 45 -58.63 -1.19 34.17
C THR A 45 -59.54 -1.94 33.16
N GLU A 46 -60.18 -3.10 33.44
CA GLU A 46 -60.04 -4.19 34.43
C GLU A 46 -60.91 -5.40 33.95
N THR A 47 -60.91 -6.65 34.46
CA THR A 47 -60.16 -7.42 35.49
C THR A 47 -60.33 -8.94 35.24
N THR A 48 -59.89 -9.83 36.16
CA THR A 48 -60.12 -11.32 36.21
C THR A 48 -59.51 -12.14 35.04
N THR A 49 -59.17 -13.44 35.10
CA THR A 49 -59.02 -14.52 36.13
C THR A 49 -57.95 -15.53 35.59
N ALA A 50 -57.40 -16.57 36.25
CA ALA A 50 -57.51 -17.18 37.59
C ALA A 50 -56.21 -17.99 37.93
N ALA A 51 -56.20 -18.64 39.10
CA ALA A 51 -55.52 -19.91 39.43
C ALA A 51 -53.99 -20.08 39.21
N SER A 52 -53.25 -19.91 40.32
CA SER A 52 -52.35 -20.90 40.97
C SER A 52 -52.12 -22.27 40.28
N LEU A 53 -50.95 -22.92 40.37
CA LEU A 53 -49.70 -22.68 41.15
C LEU A 53 -48.60 -23.62 40.60
N LEU A 54 -47.32 -23.21 40.56
CA LEU A 54 -46.14 -24.09 40.76
C LEU A 54 -44.84 -23.26 40.82
N ALA A 55 -43.87 -23.68 41.64
CA ALA A 55 -42.67 -22.90 41.91
C ALA A 55 -41.45 -23.35 41.09
N ALA A 56 -40.90 -22.45 40.27
CA ALA A 56 -39.61 -22.65 39.60
C ALA A 56 -38.47 -22.02 40.40
N ARG A 57 -37.39 -22.77 40.64
CA ARG A 57 -36.18 -22.28 41.34
C ARG A 57 -35.26 -21.53 40.38
N PRO A 58 -34.61 -20.43 40.79
CA PRO A 58 -33.49 -19.86 40.04
C PRO A 58 -32.29 -20.82 40.05
N PHE A 59 -31.51 -20.84 38.96
CA PHE A 59 -30.33 -21.71 38.84
C PHE A 59 -29.15 -21.22 39.70
N SER A 60 -28.36 -22.16 40.20
CA SER A 60 -27.33 -21.92 41.21
C SER A 60 -26.14 -21.10 40.71
N HIS A 61 -25.66 -20.18 41.56
CA HIS A 61 -24.29 -19.67 41.47
C HIS A 61 -23.30 -20.79 41.83
N SER A 62 -22.30 -21.03 41.00
CA SER A 62 -21.15 -21.90 41.30
C SER A 62 -19.94 -21.07 41.72
N ALA A 63 -19.16 -21.57 42.68
CA ALA A 63 -18.03 -20.85 43.26
C ALA A 63 -16.73 -21.04 42.45
N LEU A 64 -15.88 -20.00 42.42
CA LEU A 64 -14.56 -20.06 41.79
C LEU A 64 -13.57 -20.88 42.64
N LEU A 65 -13.05 -21.95 42.05
CA LEU A 65 -12.19 -22.93 42.72
C LEU A 65 -10.71 -22.51 42.60
N GLN A 66 -10.09 -22.10 43.71
CA GLN A 66 -8.68 -21.69 43.73
C GLN A 66 -7.73 -22.89 43.59
N LYS A 67 -6.70 -22.75 42.76
CA LYS A 67 -5.75 -23.82 42.44
C LYS A 67 -4.67 -23.97 43.52
N GLU A 68 -4.72 -25.07 44.26
CA GLU A 68 -3.73 -25.39 45.30
C GLU A 68 -2.29 -25.58 44.78
N LYS A 69 -1.34 -25.35 45.70
CA LYS A 69 0.11 -25.25 45.46
C LYS A 69 0.86 -26.48 45.96
N LYS A 70 0.87 -27.58 45.19
CA LYS A 70 1.62 -28.80 45.56
C LYS A 70 3.14 -28.63 45.35
N LYS A 71 3.90 -28.94 46.41
CA LYS A 71 5.36 -29.16 46.37
C LYS A 71 5.68 -30.52 45.74
N ASN A 72 6.86 -30.65 45.14
CA ASN A 72 7.63 -31.90 45.09
C ASN A 72 9.14 -31.59 45.13
N LYS A 73 9.97 -32.57 45.50
CA LYS A 73 11.43 -32.44 45.67
C LYS A 73 12.20 -33.08 44.49
N PRO A 74 13.49 -32.74 44.26
CA PRO A 74 14.23 -33.12 43.04
C PRO A 74 15.25 -34.26 43.22
N SER A 75 15.62 -34.90 42.11
CA SER A 75 16.85 -35.67 41.88
C SER A 75 17.08 -35.81 40.33
N PRO A 76 18.24 -36.26 39.80
CA PRO A 76 19.25 -35.27 39.39
C PRO A 76 19.97 -35.47 38.02
N THR A 77 20.65 -34.40 37.58
CA THR A 77 21.85 -34.37 36.70
C THR A 77 21.82 -34.97 35.28
N TYR A 78 21.83 -34.08 34.27
CA TYR A 78 23.01 -33.92 33.37
C TYR A 78 23.07 -32.49 32.78
N ASP A 79 24.11 -32.20 31.99
CA ASP A 79 24.75 -30.87 31.95
C ASP A 79 24.19 -29.76 31.03
N SER A 80 24.29 -28.55 31.57
CA SER A 80 24.51 -27.21 31.00
C SER A 80 24.39 -26.91 29.49
N ALA A 81 23.50 -25.96 29.17
CA ALA A 81 23.80 -24.78 28.34
C ALA A 81 22.81 -23.63 28.64
N GLU A 82 23.28 -22.40 28.86
CA GLU A 82 22.41 -21.23 29.09
C GLU A 82 21.91 -20.59 27.79
N VAL A 83 20.59 -20.42 27.66
CA VAL A 83 19.99 -19.36 26.82
C VAL A 83 18.83 -18.72 27.59
N VAL A 84 19.13 -17.64 28.34
CA VAL A 84 18.15 -16.93 29.16
C VAL A 84 17.33 -15.95 28.30
N SER A 85 16.37 -16.47 27.54
CA SER A 85 15.43 -15.67 26.74
C SER A 85 14.41 -14.91 27.61
N ARG A 86 14.89 -13.89 28.34
CA ARG A 86 14.05 -12.91 29.05
C ARG A 86 13.45 -11.89 28.07
N THR A 87 12.41 -12.29 27.34
CA THR A 87 11.51 -11.33 26.66
C THR A 87 10.30 -11.03 27.56
N SER A 88 10.57 -10.38 28.69
CA SER A 88 9.53 -9.68 29.45
C SER A 88 9.09 -8.47 28.62
N HIS A 89 7.94 -8.57 27.97
CA HIS A 89 7.47 -7.57 27.01
C HIS A 89 7.00 -6.29 27.72
N THR A 90 7.93 -5.41 28.07
CA THR A 90 7.59 -4.00 28.25
C THR A 90 7.16 -3.45 26.90
N VAL A 91 6.13 -2.61 26.91
CA VAL A 91 5.62 -1.92 25.73
C VAL A 91 6.29 -0.56 25.60
N ASP A 92 7.57 -0.60 25.25
CA ASP A 92 8.32 0.59 24.86
C ASP A 92 7.97 0.94 23.39
N ASP A 93 7.45 2.16 23.19
CA ASP A 93 6.80 2.65 21.97
C ASP A 93 7.85 3.02 20.89
N ALA A 94 8.60 2.02 20.40
CA ALA A 94 9.86 2.21 19.68
C ALA A 94 9.89 1.65 18.23
N ASP A 95 10.04 2.58 17.27
CA ASP A 95 10.83 2.46 16.02
C ASP A 95 10.55 1.34 14.98
N HIS A 96 9.48 0.54 15.07
CA HIS A 96 9.23 -0.53 14.09
C HIS A 96 8.57 -0.12 12.75
N ASP A 97 8.77 1.12 12.30
CA ASP A 97 8.19 1.68 11.06
C ASP A 97 9.24 2.33 10.12
N ASP A 98 10.50 2.40 10.54
CA ASP A 98 11.56 2.97 9.69
C ASP A 98 12.02 1.97 8.64
N LEU A 99 12.12 2.44 7.39
CA LEU A 99 12.62 1.66 6.27
C LEU A 99 14.09 1.26 6.54
N PRO A 100 14.50 0.02 6.23
CA PRO A 100 15.79 -0.53 6.67
C PRO A 100 16.96 0.33 6.17
N GLY A 101 17.71 0.91 7.12
CA GLY A 101 18.87 1.79 6.87
C GLY A 101 18.65 3.28 7.17
N SER A 102 17.43 3.70 7.50
CA SER A 102 17.06 5.13 7.59
C SER A 102 17.58 5.83 8.87
N LYS A 103 18.79 6.39 8.82
CA LYS A 103 19.38 7.21 9.91
C LYS A 103 18.77 8.62 9.96
N HIS A 104 17.57 8.75 10.51
CA HIS A 104 16.93 10.05 10.72
C HIS A 104 17.54 10.81 11.92
N PRO A 105 17.73 12.15 11.82
CA PRO A 105 18.22 12.95 12.93
C PRO A 105 17.15 13.04 14.03
N LYS A 106 17.57 13.01 15.31
CA LYS A 106 16.64 12.99 16.44
C LYS A 106 16.03 14.38 16.71
N PRO A 107 14.74 14.49 17.09
CA PRO A 107 14.16 15.73 17.57
C PRO A 107 14.87 16.28 18.81
N ASP A 108 15.33 17.52 18.76
CA ASP A 108 15.95 18.23 19.88
C ASP A 108 14.96 19.27 20.47
N PRO A 109 14.66 19.26 21.78
CA PRO A 109 13.86 20.30 22.42
C PRO A 109 14.51 21.71 22.39
N ALA A 110 15.82 21.83 22.18
CA ALA A 110 16.52 23.12 22.10
C ALA A 110 16.20 23.89 20.81
N ASP A 111 15.92 23.19 19.70
CA ASP A 111 15.36 23.78 18.47
C ASP A 111 14.08 23.04 18.06
N PRO A 112 12.92 23.38 18.66
CA PRO A 112 11.66 22.72 18.35
C PRO A 112 11.14 23.04 16.94
N LEU A 113 11.71 24.03 16.26
CA LEU A 113 11.39 24.40 14.87
C LEU A 113 12.27 23.66 13.85
N ASN A 114 13.28 22.90 14.31
CA ASN A 114 14.05 22.01 13.44
C ASN A 114 13.22 20.79 13.01
N PHE A 115 12.75 20.82 11.77
CA PHE A 115 11.98 19.74 11.13
C PHE A 115 12.82 18.80 10.26
N ALA A 116 14.16 18.81 10.34
CA ALA A 116 15.02 17.95 9.50
C ALA A 116 14.71 16.45 9.64
N ASP A 117 14.33 16.01 10.85
CA ASP A 117 13.77 14.69 11.14
C ASP A 117 12.58 14.36 10.21
N VAL A 118 11.50 15.13 10.35
CA VAL A 118 10.27 15.00 9.57
C VAL A 118 10.54 15.14 8.06
N ALA A 119 11.35 16.11 7.64
CA ALA A 119 11.69 16.31 6.23
C ALA A 119 12.43 15.10 5.63
N SER A 120 13.40 14.52 6.36
CA SER A 120 14.12 13.33 5.90
C SER A 120 13.23 12.08 5.87
N ARG A 121 12.32 11.91 6.84
CA ARG A 121 11.30 10.84 6.85
C ARG A 121 10.33 10.97 5.68
N LEU A 122 9.81 12.18 5.43
CA LEU A 122 8.92 12.47 4.29
C LEU A 122 9.63 12.26 2.94
N ALA A 123 10.90 12.65 2.81
CA ALA A 123 11.69 12.41 1.61
C ALA A 123 11.96 10.91 1.34
N SER A 124 12.26 10.14 2.39
CA SER A 124 12.43 8.68 2.30
C SER A 124 11.13 7.98 1.83
N LEU A 125 9.99 8.37 2.43
CA LEU A 125 8.66 7.92 1.99
C LEU A 125 8.37 8.34 0.54
N ALA A 126 8.74 9.55 0.13
CA ALA A 126 8.52 10.04 -1.22
C ALA A 126 9.35 9.28 -2.27
N ALA A 127 10.61 8.94 -1.97
CA ALA A 127 11.42 8.09 -2.84
C ALA A 127 10.74 6.73 -3.06
N HIS A 128 10.48 5.99 -1.97
CA HIS A 128 9.84 4.67 -2.00
C HIS A 128 8.49 4.68 -2.72
N HIS A 129 7.57 5.58 -2.34
CA HIS A 129 6.23 5.59 -2.95
C HIS A 129 6.22 6.13 -4.38
N THR A 130 7.15 7.00 -4.79
CA THR A 130 7.28 7.37 -6.22
C THR A 130 7.92 6.26 -7.05
N GLU A 131 8.77 5.41 -6.48
CA GLU A 131 9.27 4.19 -7.14
C GLU A 131 8.17 3.16 -7.36
N VAL A 132 7.36 2.87 -6.33
CA VAL A 132 6.16 2.02 -6.45
C VAL A 132 5.19 2.57 -7.50
N LEU A 133 4.93 3.89 -7.51
CA LEU A 133 4.08 4.51 -8.53
C LEU A 133 4.69 4.49 -9.94
N LYS A 134 6.03 4.54 -10.10
CA LYS A 134 6.70 4.36 -11.41
C LYS A 134 6.54 2.92 -11.91
N LEU A 135 6.75 1.93 -11.04
CA LEU A 135 6.64 0.50 -11.36
C LEU A 135 5.22 0.14 -11.85
N LEU A 136 4.20 0.67 -11.16
CA LEU A 136 2.79 0.57 -11.59
C LEU A 136 2.49 1.32 -12.91
N GLN A 137 3.23 2.37 -13.26
CA GLN A 137 3.11 3.05 -14.56
C GLN A 137 3.79 2.28 -15.69
N SER A 138 4.92 1.60 -15.43
CA SER A 138 5.70 0.88 -16.45
C SER A 138 5.20 -0.54 -16.74
N GLY A 139 4.19 -1.01 -16.03
CA GLY A 139 3.63 -2.36 -16.24
C GLY A 139 4.33 -3.47 -15.45
N ASP A 140 4.94 -3.15 -14.31
CA ASP A 140 5.24 -4.03 -13.17
C ASP A 140 5.46 -5.52 -13.53
N ARG A 141 4.37 -6.28 -13.56
CA ARG A 141 4.27 -7.73 -13.83
C ARG A 141 5.05 -8.25 -15.03
N PHE A 142 5.29 -7.47 -16.08
CA PHE A 142 5.75 -8.01 -17.37
C PHE A 142 7.01 -7.33 -17.93
N SER A 143 7.88 -6.84 -17.05
CA SER A 143 9.26 -6.52 -17.41
C SER A 143 10.07 -7.81 -17.70
N PRO A 144 11.03 -7.78 -18.65
CA PRO A 144 11.87 -8.95 -18.94
C PRO A 144 12.76 -9.36 -17.76
N ASP A 145 13.10 -8.42 -16.87
CA ASP A 145 13.86 -8.69 -15.65
C ASP A 145 13.02 -9.45 -14.60
N ALA A 146 11.76 -9.06 -14.40
CA ALA A 146 10.84 -9.81 -13.52
C ALA A 146 10.58 -11.23 -14.03
N ILE A 147 10.49 -11.42 -15.36
CA ILE A 147 10.43 -12.74 -15.99
C ILE A 147 11.74 -13.50 -15.74
N GLY A 148 12.89 -12.85 -15.92
CA GLY A 148 14.21 -13.44 -15.73
C GLY A 148 14.53 -13.81 -14.28
N ALA A 149 13.90 -13.16 -13.31
CA ALA A 149 13.97 -13.48 -11.89
C ALA A 149 13.06 -14.65 -11.47
N LEU A 150 12.18 -15.15 -12.35
CA LEU A 150 11.29 -16.28 -12.05
C LEU A 150 12.10 -17.52 -11.68
N ALA A 151 11.85 -18.07 -10.51
CA ALA A 151 12.54 -19.24 -9.98
C ALA A 151 12.00 -20.54 -10.61
N VAL A 152 12.86 -21.29 -11.30
CA VAL A 152 12.53 -22.52 -12.06
C VAL A 152 13.35 -23.70 -11.54
N GLN A 153 12.72 -24.86 -11.39
CA GLN A 153 13.39 -26.13 -11.04
C GLN A 153 13.52 -27.01 -12.30
N PRO A 154 14.67 -27.02 -12.99
CA PRO A 154 14.82 -27.71 -14.29
C PRO A 154 14.71 -29.24 -14.17
N SER A 155 15.05 -29.80 -13.01
CA SER A 155 14.89 -31.22 -12.70
C SER A 155 13.85 -31.40 -11.59
N ARG A 156 13.02 -32.44 -11.69
CA ARG A 156 12.13 -32.86 -10.60
C ARG A 156 12.82 -33.79 -9.58
N LYS A 157 14.04 -34.23 -9.86
CA LYS A 157 14.87 -35.05 -8.94
C LYS A 157 15.71 -34.17 -8.03
N ASP A 158 16.14 -33.02 -8.53
CA ASP A 158 17.13 -32.16 -7.91
C ASP A 158 16.46 -30.83 -7.50
N PRO A 159 16.32 -30.52 -6.18
CA PRO A 159 15.57 -29.36 -5.70
C PRO A 159 16.27 -28.00 -5.97
N THR A 160 17.36 -28.01 -6.74
CA THR A 160 18.10 -26.82 -7.18
C THR A 160 17.19 -25.94 -8.04
N THR A 161 17.07 -24.68 -7.65
CA THR A 161 16.19 -23.71 -8.31
C THR A 161 17.05 -22.60 -8.90
N TYR A 162 16.88 -22.33 -10.20
CA TYR A 162 17.63 -21.31 -10.95
C TYR A 162 16.68 -20.23 -11.46
N PRO A 163 17.09 -18.96 -11.55
CA PRO A 163 16.30 -17.92 -12.17
C PRO A 163 16.22 -18.15 -13.70
N LEU A 164 15.07 -17.90 -14.31
CA LEU A 164 14.78 -18.22 -15.71
C LEU A 164 15.83 -17.66 -16.69
N ARG A 165 16.42 -16.50 -16.41
CA ARG A 165 17.51 -15.88 -17.18
C ARG A 165 18.80 -16.73 -17.32
N GLU A 166 18.97 -17.78 -16.51
CA GLU A 166 20.10 -18.71 -16.55
C GLU A 166 19.76 -20.01 -17.31
N LEU A 167 18.47 -20.23 -17.64
CA LEU A 167 17.98 -21.37 -18.43
C LEU A 167 17.47 -20.95 -19.82
N ALA A 168 17.23 -19.66 -20.04
CA ALA A 168 16.66 -19.10 -21.25
C ALA A 168 17.09 -17.64 -21.50
N GLU A 169 17.30 -17.30 -22.77
CA GLU A 169 17.38 -15.90 -23.21
C GLU A 169 15.98 -15.29 -23.33
N ILE A 170 15.81 -14.04 -22.93
CA ILE A 170 14.50 -13.39 -22.75
C ILE A 170 14.38 -12.22 -23.73
N VAL A 171 13.76 -12.49 -24.89
CA VAL A 171 13.70 -11.57 -26.02
C VAL A 171 12.32 -10.91 -26.11
N PRO A 172 12.17 -9.62 -25.77
CA PRO A 172 10.90 -8.92 -25.94
C PRO A 172 10.60 -8.74 -27.44
N ARG A 173 9.51 -9.36 -27.94
CA ARG A 173 9.11 -9.24 -29.34
C ARG A 173 8.55 -7.83 -29.63
N PRO A 174 8.73 -7.28 -30.86
CA PRO A 174 8.19 -5.97 -31.22
C PRO A 174 6.65 -5.98 -31.11
N GLY A 175 6.11 -5.05 -30.31
CA GLY A 175 4.70 -5.01 -29.91
C GLY A 175 4.48 -5.08 -28.40
N GLY A 176 5.52 -5.37 -27.60
CA GLY A 176 5.60 -5.10 -26.16
C GLY A 176 4.67 -5.93 -25.25
N ARG A 177 3.80 -6.77 -25.83
CA ARG A 177 2.88 -7.69 -25.14
C ARG A 177 3.14 -9.16 -25.50
N THR A 178 4.33 -9.43 -26.03
CA THR A 178 4.82 -10.78 -26.32
C THR A 178 6.30 -10.84 -25.97
N VAL A 179 6.68 -11.86 -25.22
CA VAL A 179 8.07 -12.17 -24.88
C VAL A 179 8.37 -13.56 -25.44
N SER A 180 9.47 -13.67 -26.16
CA SER A 180 10.03 -14.96 -26.56
C SER A 180 11.04 -15.41 -25.50
N LEU A 181 10.95 -16.66 -25.08
CA LEU A 181 11.89 -17.32 -24.18
C LEU A 181 12.65 -18.36 -25.02
N LEU A 182 13.92 -18.08 -25.29
CA LEU A 182 14.82 -18.95 -26.05
C LEU A 182 15.56 -19.87 -25.08
N LEU A 183 15.06 -21.09 -24.92
CA LEU A 183 15.59 -22.08 -23.99
C LEU A 183 16.98 -22.57 -24.45
N HIS A 184 17.91 -22.74 -23.51
CA HIS A 184 19.22 -23.33 -23.82
C HIS A 184 19.13 -24.84 -24.11
N GLU A 185 18.14 -25.54 -23.53
CA GLU A 185 17.92 -26.98 -23.74
C GLU A 185 16.44 -27.33 -23.88
N LYS A 186 16.16 -28.36 -24.68
CA LYS A 186 14.80 -28.85 -24.97
C LYS A 186 14.06 -29.40 -23.75
N ASP A 187 14.80 -29.97 -22.79
CA ASP A 187 14.20 -30.59 -21.61
C ASP A 187 13.71 -29.56 -20.57
N TYR A 188 14.28 -28.34 -20.57
CA TYR A 188 13.81 -27.24 -19.71
C TYR A 188 12.44 -26.68 -20.11
N ALA A 189 11.93 -27.00 -21.31
CA ALA A 189 10.65 -26.47 -21.79
C ALA A 189 9.47 -26.78 -20.85
N LYS A 190 9.36 -28.01 -20.34
CA LYS A 190 8.28 -28.40 -19.41
C LYS A 190 8.42 -27.75 -18.03
N PRO A 191 9.60 -27.77 -17.37
CA PRO A 191 9.88 -26.98 -16.18
C PRO A 191 9.53 -25.49 -16.31
N VAL A 192 9.98 -24.82 -17.38
CA VAL A 192 9.73 -23.39 -17.59
C VAL A 192 8.25 -23.10 -17.80
N MET A 193 7.55 -23.89 -18.64
CA MET A 193 6.09 -23.76 -18.80
C MET A 193 5.35 -23.92 -17.46
N ALA A 194 5.72 -24.92 -16.66
CA ALA A 194 5.11 -25.16 -15.35
C ALA A 194 5.39 -24.02 -14.35
N ALA A 195 6.60 -23.47 -14.33
CA ALA A 195 6.97 -22.36 -13.44
C ALA A 195 6.26 -21.05 -13.81
N VAL A 196 6.15 -20.73 -15.12
CA VAL A 196 5.40 -19.54 -15.58
C VAL A 196 3.90 -19.68 -15.28
N GLN A 197 3.35 -20.89 -15.43
CA GLN A 197 1.95 -21.16 -15.10
C GLN A 197 1.69 -21.15 -13.58
N ALA A 198 2.62 -21.62 -12.76
CA ALA A 198 2.49 -21.64 -11.30
C ALA A 198 2.77 -20.29 -10.62
N SER A 199 3.38 -19.34 -11.32
CA SER A 199 3.68 -18.00 -10.78
C SER A 199 2.39 -17.19 -10.53
N PRO A 200 2.22 -16.55 -9.36
CA PRO A 200 1.07 -15.69 -9.06
C PRO A 200 1.07 -14.38 -9.87
N ASP A 201 2.22 -13.99 -10.41
CA ASP A 201 2.39 -12.73 -11.14
C ASP A 201 2.13 -12.87 -12.64
N PHE A 202 2.50 -14.03 -13.21
CA PHE A 202 2.29 -14.37 -14.62
C PHE A 202 1.00 -15.18 -14.85
N ASN A 203 0.83 -16.31 -14.15
CA ASN A 203 -0.31 -17.25 -14.24
C ASN A 203 -0.81 -17.48 -15.69
N GLN A 204 0.13 -17.72 -16.60
CA GLN A 204 -0.11 -17.86 -18.03
C GLN A 204 0.55 -19.14 -18.55
N GLN A 205 0.01 -19.72 -19.62
CA GLN A 205 0.59 -20.87 -20.29
C GLN A 205 1.39 -20.39 -21.52
N PRO A 206 2.74 -20.51 -21.54
CA PRO A 206 3.52 -20.21 -22.74
C PRO A 206 3.11 -21.13 -23.89
N GLN A 207 3.04 -20.59 -25.10
CA GLN A 207 2.86 -21.39 -26.31
C GLN A 207 4.23 -21.70 -26.90
N ARG A 208 4.42 -22.93 -27.41
CA ARG A 208 5.65 -23.33 -28.09
C ARG A 208 5.53 -23.00 -29.57
N ASP A 209 6.52 -22.33 -30.14
CA ASP A 209 6.47 -22.02 -31.58
C ASP A 209 6.62 -23.30 -32.42
N PRO A 210 5.87 -23.44 -33.54
CA PRO A 210 5.89 -24.65 -34.35
C PRO A 210 7.20 -24.82 -35.13
N ASP A 211 7.85 -23.70 -35.49
CA ASP A 211 9.07 -23.67 -36.29
C ASP A 211 10.35 -23.80 -35.44
N ASN A 212 10.27 -23.54 -34.12
CA ASN A 212 11.42 -23.54 -33.21
C ASN A 212 11.09 -24.26 -31.89
N GLU A 213 11.55 -25.50 -31.75
CA GLU A 213 11.32 -26.32 -30.55
C GLU A 213 11.91 -25.75 -29.25
N LEU A 214 12.87 -24.82 -29.31
CA LEU A 214 13.46 -24.17 -28.13
C LEU A 214 12.77 -22.86 -27.74
N GLU A 215 11.77 -22.41 -28.49
CA GLU A 215 11.14 -21.10 -28.31
C GLU A 215 9.75 -21.22 -27.67
N LEU A 216 9.58 -20.52 -26.55
CA LEU A 216 8.29 -20.37 -25.88
C LEU A 216 7.83 -18.90 -25.96
N VAL A 217 6.73 -18.65 -26.67
CA VAL A 217 6.07 -17.34 -26.73
C VAL A 217 5.11 -17.19 -25.57
N LEU A 218 5.44 -16.25 -24.69
CA LEU A 218 4.58 -15.80 -23.60
C LEU A 218 3.82 -14.55 -24.05
N LYS A 219 2.51 -14.71 -24.28
CA LYS A 219 1.61 -13.63 -24.72
C LYS A 219 0.95 -12.97 -23.51
N VAL A 220 1.33 -11.72 -23.26
CA VAL A 220 0.85 -10.91 -22.14
C VAL A 220 -0.62 -10.56 -22.34
N GLU A 221 -1.50 -11.13 -21.52
CA GLU A 221 -2.87 -10.63 -21.41
C GLU A 221 -2.86 -9.20 -20.84
N ALA A 222 -3.70 -8.33 -21.39
CA ALA A 222 -3.78 -6.95 -20.96
C ALA A 222 -4.35 -6.89 -19.53
N THR A 223 -3.52 -6.49 -18.55
CA THR A 223 -3.97 -6.26 -17.18
C THR A 223 -5.13 -5.27 -17.16
N ASN A 224 -6.22 -5.61 -16.48
CA ASN A 224 -7.37 -4.72 -16.32
C ASN A 224 -6.92 -3.34 -15.82
N LYS A 225 -7.03 -2.30 -16.67
CA LYS A 225 -6.54 -0.94 -16.36
C LYS A 225 -7.09 -0.45 -15.02
N ASP A 226 -8.36 -0.73 -14.72
CA ASP A 226 -9.00 -0.38 -13.45
C ASP A 226 -8.36 -1.04 -12.22
N ALA A 227 -7.83 -2.26 -12.34
CA ALA A 227 -7.13 -2.93 -11.25
C ALA A 227 -5.77 -2.29 -10.98
N VAL A 228 -5.07 -1.82 -12.02
CA VAL A 228 -3.81 -1.07 -11.88
C VAL A 228 -4.08 0.33 -11.32
N VAL A 229 -5.16 1.01 -11.77
CA VAL A 229 -5.61 2.29 -11.21
C VAL A 229 -6.01 2.16 -9.73
N ARG A 230 -6.68 1.07 -9.32
CA ARG A 230 -6.95 0.79 -7.89
C ARG A 230 -5.65 0.68 -7.10
N ARG A 231 -4.73 -0.21 -7.50
CA ARG A 231 -3.40 -0.35 -6.87
C ARG A 231 -2.63 0.97 -6.75
N ALA A 232 -2.69 1.83 -7.76
CA ALA A 232 -2.04 3.15 -7.73
C ALA A 232 -2.68 4.10 -6.69
N LYS A 233 -4.02 4.08 -6.55
CA LYS A 233 -4.74 4.82 -5.50
C LYS A 233 -4.46 4.26 -4.10
N ASP A 234 -4.44 2.93 -3.96
CA ASP A 234 -4.14 2.25 -2.69
C ASP A 234 -2.71 2.59 -2.23
N ALA A 235 -1.73 2.56 -3.14
CA ALA A 235 -0.34 2.96 -2.87
C ALA A 235 -0.19 4.45 -2.53
N ALA A 236 -0.98 5.33 -3.16
CA ALA A 236 -1.02 6.76 -2.84
C ALA A 236 -1.71 7.02 -1.48
N GLN A 237 -2.78 6.30 -1.14
CA GLN A 237 -3.43 6.39 0.16
C GLN A 237 -2.51 5.92 1.29
N ALA A 238 -1.81 4.80 1.12
CA ALA A 238 -0.80 4.33 2.06
C ALA A 238 0.34 5.36 2.27
N TRP A 239 0.75 6.08 1.22
CA TRP A 239 1.71 7.19 1.34
C TRP A 239 1.14 8.32 2.21
N ARG A 240 -0.10 8.77 1.94
CA ARG A 240 -0.80 9.81 2.74
C ARG A 240 -0.92 9.40 4.20
N GLU A 241 -1.20 8.14 4.49
CA GLU A 241 -1.34 7.60 5.85
C GLU A 241 0.00 7.56 6.60
N LYS A 242 1.08 7.06 5.98
CA LYS A 242 2.43 7.12 6.57
C LYS A 242 2.88 8.56 6.84
N MET A 243 2.59 9.49 5.92
CA MET A 243 2.89 10.91 6.13
C MET A 243 2.12 11.51 7.32
N ARG A 244 0.83 11.17 7.49
CA ARG A 244 0.06 11.56 8.69
C ARG A 244 0.68 10.98 9.96
N ALA A 245 1.07 9.71 9.95
CA ALA A 245 1.71 9.06 11.10
C ALA A 245 3.01 9.78 11.53
N VAL A 246 3.87 10.17 10.58
CA VAL A 246 5.10 10.93 10.86
C VAL A 246 4.78 12.29 11.48
N THR A 247 3.80 13.05 10.94
CA THR A 247 3.46 14.37 11.51
C THR A 247 2.75 14.25 12.87
N GLU A 248 1.97 13.20 13.09
CA GLU A 248 1.37 12.90 14.40
C GLU A 248 2.42 12.50 15.45
N ARG A 249 3.45 11.71 15.09
CA ARG A 249 4.59 11.43 15.98
C ARG A 249 5.30 12.73 16.40
N ARG A 250 5.52 13.68 15.47
CA ARG A 250 6.10 14.99 15.81
C ARG A 250 5.15 15.87 16.65
N LYS A 251 3.84 15.87 16.38
CA LYS A 251 2.83 16.56 17.22
C LYS A 251 2.76 15.97 18.65
N LYS A 252 2.87 14.65 18.81
CA LYS A 252 3.04 13.97 20.11
C LYS A 252 4.33 14.42 20.82
N THR A 253 5.44 14.54 20.08
CA THR A 253 6.73 15.04 20.60
C THR A 253 6.63 16.48 21.10
N HIS A 254 6.03 17.40 20.33
CA HIS A 254 5.77 18.77 20.81
C HIS A 254 4.86 18.81 22.04
N ALA A 255 3.85 17.93 22.11
CA ALA A 255 2.98 17.81 23.27
C ALA A 255 3.70 17.24 24.50
N LYS A 256 4.71 16.38 24.32
CA LYS A 256 5.60 15.93 25.40
C LYS A 256 6.50 17.07 25.90
N TRP A 257 7.22 17.75 25.01
CA TRP A 257 8.07 18.90 25.37
C TRP A 257 7.31 20.03 26.09
N GLN A 258 6.02 20.22 25.77
CA GLN A 258 5.15 21.16 26.49
C GLN A 258 4.85 20.70 27.93
N LYS A 259 4.61 19.41 28.16
CA LYS A 259 4.40 18.84 29.51
C LYS A 259 5.66 18.89 30.34
N ASP A 260 6.79 18.57 29.71
CA ASP A 260 8.14 18.57 30.30
C ASP A 260 8.67 20.02 30.53
N LYS A 261 7.88 21.04 30.18
CA LYS A 261 8.20 22.49 30.23
C LYS A 261 9.42 22.92 29.40
N ALA A 262 9.93 22.05 28.55
CA ALA A 262 11.03 22.34 27.63
C ALA A 262 10.66 23.37 26.55
N ILE A 263 9.37 23.49 26.19
CA ILE A 263 8.88 24.52 25.26
C ILE A 263 7.68 25.31 25.79
N VAL A 264 7.65 26.59 25.45
CA VAL A 264 6.52 27.51 25.70
C VAL A 264 5.32 27.12 24.82
N PRO A 265 4.06 27.20 25.31
CA PRO A 265 2.88 26.85 24.51
C PRO A 265 2.69 27.67 23.22
N ASP A 266 3.25 28.89 23.13
CA ASP A 266 3.27 29.65 21.88
C ASP A 266 4.25 29.07 20.85
N LEU A 267 5.45 28.66 21.27
CA LEU A 267 6.40 27.97 20.41
C LEU A 267 5.82 26.66 19.87
N LYS A 268 5.08 25.91 20.69
CA LYS A 268 4.32 24.75 20.23
C LYS A 268 3.32 25.12 19.13
N ARG A 269 2.48 26.15 19.33
CA ARG A 269 1.49 26.60 18.33
C ARG A 269 2.15 27.01 17.00
N ARG A 270 3.32 27.65 17.05
CA ARG A 270 4.12 27.98 15.86
C ARG A 270 4.66 26.70 15.20
N ALA A 271 5.27 25.81 15.97
CA ALA A 271 5.84 24.56 15.47
C ALA A 271 4.78 23.64 14.82
N ASP A 272 3.61 23.49 15.45
CA ASP A 272 2.47 22.72 14.91
C ASP A 272 1.93 23.35 13.61
N LYS A 273 1.97 24.69 13.47
CA LYS A 273 1.54 25.42 12.26
C LYS A 273 2.53 25.30 11.10
N GLU A 274 3.84 25.37 11.36
CA GLU A 274 4.85 25.14 10.32
C GLU A 274 4.91 23.66 9.90
N LEU A 275 4.77 22.73 10.85
CA LEU A 275 4.61 21.30 10.58
C LEU A 275 3.38 21.02 9.71
N GLN A 276 2.25 21.70 9.95
CA GLN A 276 1.07 21.56 9.09
C GLN A 276 1.33 22.10 7.68
N LYS A 277 1.99 23.27 7.53
CA LYS A 277 2.39 23.78 6.20
C LYS A 277 3.31 22.83 5.44
N LEU A 278 4.22 22.12 6.13
CA LEU A 278 5.06 21.10 5.52
C LEU A 278 4.22 19.91 5.05
N GLN A 279 3.31 19.42 5.90
CA GLN A 279 2.35 18.37 5.54
C GLN A 279 1.52 18.76 4.31
N ASP A 280 0.93 19.96 4.30
CA ASP A 280 0.04 20.45 3.24
C ASP A 280 0.77 20.73 1.90
N LYS A 281 2.10 20.89 1.94
CA LYS A 281 2.96 20.95 0.73
C LYS A 281 3.17 19.55 0.16
N GLU A 282 3.70 18.63 0.97
CA GLU A 282 4.02 17.27 0.52
C GLU A 282 2.75 16.50 0.09
N MET A 283 1.61 16.71 0.77
CA MET A 283 0.33 16.11 0.38
C MET A 283 -0.06 16.47 -1.07
N LYS A 284 0.22 17.71 -1.52
CA LYS A 284 -0.03 18.12 -2.91
C LYS A 284 0.93 17.45 -3.89
N VAL A 285 2.13 17.07 -3.46
CA VAL A 285 3.06 16.27 -4.26
C VAL A 285 2.51 14.84 -4.42
N VAL A 286 1.94 14.25 -3.36
CA VAL A 286 1.24 12.95 -3.45
C VAL A 286 0.06 13.02 -4.41
N ASP A 287 -0.81 14.02 -4.25
CA ASP A 287 -2.00 14.18 -5.09
C ASP A 287 -1.64 14.40 -6.57
N ALA A 288 -0.58 15.16 -6.85
CA ALA A 288 -0.05 15.34 -8.20
C ALA A 288 0.58 14.06 -8.76
N ALA A 289 1.31 13.29 -7.95
CA ALA A 289 1.91 12.02 -8.36
C ALA A 289 0.85 10.94 -8.65
N GLU A 290 -0.21 10.85 -7.83
CA GLU A 290 -1.36 9.98 -8.07
C GLU A 290 -2.07 10.35 -9.38
N GLN A 291 -2.37 11.65 -9.59
CA GLN A 291 -3.01 12.10 -10.83
C GLN A 291 -2.16 11.81 -12.08
N GLN A 292 -0.83 11.99 -12.00
CA GLN A 292 0.08 11.62 -13.09
C GLN A 292 0.12 10.10 -13.33
N ALA A 293 0.15 9.29 -12.26
CA ALA A 293 0.13 7.84 -12.38
C ALA A 293 -1.18 7.34 -13.02
N VAL A 294 -2.33 7.75 -12.49
CA VAL A 294 -3.65 7.37 -13.02
C VAL A 294 -3.81 7.81 -14.48
N LYS A 295 -3.40 9.03 -14.84
CA LYS A 295 -3.46 9.53 -16.22
C LYS A 295 -2.60 8.69 -17.19
N LYS A 296 -1.41 8.27 -16.77
CA LYS A 296 -0.52 7.41 -17.58
C LYS A 296 -1.04 5.97 -17.73
N ILE A 297 -1.72 5.43 -16.71
CA ILE A 297 -2.31 4.09 -16.77
C ILE A 297 -3.59 4.09 -17.65
N GLN A 298 -4.35 5.18 -17.63
CA GLN A 298 -5.58 5.32 -18.40
C GLN A 298 -5.36 5.65 -19.88
N GLY A 299 -4.33 6.45 -20.20
CA GLY A 299 -3.89 6.76 -21.57
C GLY A 299 -3.48 5.55 -22.40
#